data_AF-A0A1M2VFW8-F1
#
_entry.id   AF-A0A1M2VFW8-F1
#
_cell.length_a   1.000
_cell.length_b   1.000
_cell.length_c   1.000
_cell.angle_alpha   90.00
_cell.angle_beta   90.00
_cell.angle_gamma   90.00
#
_symmetry.space_group_name_H-M   'P 1'
#
loop_
_entity.id
_entity.type
_entity.pdbx_description
1 polymer ?
#
loop_
_entity_poly.entity_id
_entity_poly.type
_entity_poly.pdbx_seq_one_letter_code
_entity_poly.pdbx_strand_id
1 'polypeptide(L)'
;MLLTAAHPLLALRHLTAVTLWFDHGEIMLSDMVLESFAEAWPAPVSLRICFGVLSHSDPSAPPVYLATVTLRSFRAFARHCSSLQSPHIPHLYVPVEDCADDTYWDGSEYVRDHQLPSLAVCRAIIQDVRWCASALHRIFPHLDIGGSRDLYVRSHRGHNSDVREDQVFSAIWLGMLDALEGYQIPPPKSDAEGTSTFDGEQSERSGI
;
A
#
# COMPACT_ATOMS: atom_id res chain seq x y z
N MET A 1 21.18 1.94 -13.00
CA MET A 1 21.44 1.04 -14.15
C MET A 1 20.22 0.20 -14.55
N LEU A 2 19.32 -0.17 -13.62
CA LEU A 2 18.11 -0.94 -13.95
C LEU A 2 17.19 -0.26 -14.97
N LEU A 3 16.97 1.06 -14.86
CA LEU A 3 16.08 1.79 -15.78
C LEU A 3 16.50 1.65 -17.25
N THR A 4 17.80 1.71 -17.52
CA THR A 4 18.36 1.54 -18.88
C THR A 4 18.15 0.11 -19.39
N ALA A 5 18.33 -0.89 -18.52
CA ALA A 5 18.10 -2.30 -18.87
C ALA A 5 16.61 -2.63 -19.05
N ALA A 6 15.73 -1.95 -18.31
CA ALA A 6 14.29 -2.15 -18.36
C ALA A 6 13.60 -1.39 -19.50
N HIS A 7 14.31 -0.48 -20.19
CA HIS A 7 13.77 0.34 -21.26
C HIS A 7 13.03 -0.45 -22.37
N PRO A 8 13.49 -1.63 -22.83
CA PRO A 8 12.74 -2.43 -23.79
C PRO A 8 11.40 -2.93 -23.24
N LEU A 9 11.30 -3.19 -21.93
CA LEU A 9 10.06 -3.62 -21.28
C LEU A 9 9.02 -2.48 -21.22
N LEU A 10 9.47 -1.22 -21.14
CA LEU A 10 8.58 -0.06 -21.13
C LEU A 10 7.81 0.12 -22.45
N ALA A 11 8.30 -0.48 -23.55
CA ALA A 11 7.61 -0.46 -24.83
C ALA A 11 6.37 -1.37 -24.86
N LEU A 12 6.25 -2.32 -23.92
CA LEU A 12 5.15 -3.29 -23.85
C LEU A 12 3.93 -2.66 -23.16
N ARG A 13 3.24 -1.74 -23.84
CA ARG A 13 2.14 -0.91 -23.26
C ARG A 13 0.88 -1.68 -22.87
N HIS A 14 0.67 -2.87 -23.40
CA HIS A 14 -0.56 -3.65 -23.23
C HIS A 14 -0.42 -4.81 -22.23
N LEU A 15 0.58 -4.77 -21.36
CA LEU A 15 0.78 -5.79 -20.35
C LEU A 15 -0.35 -5.75 -19.31
N THR A 16 -1.04 -6.87 -19.15
CA THR A 16 -2.09 -7.08 -18.14
C THR A 16 -1.60 -7.89 -16.94
N ALA A 17 -0.62 -8.77 -17.16
CA ALA A 17 0.01 -9.54 -16.10
C ALA A 17 1.52 -9.50 -16.28
N VAL A 18 2.22 -9.00 -15.26
CA VAL A 18 3.67 -8.86 -15.26
C VAL A 18 4.24 -9.61 -14.09
N THR A 19 5.16 -10.53 -14.34
CA THR A 19 5.96 -11.19 -13.30
C THR A 19 7.43 -10.97 -13.61
N LEU A 20 8.14 -10.31 -12.69
CA LEU A 20 9.58 -10.06 -12.77
C LEU A 20 10.27 -10.88 -11.68
N TRP A 21 11.18 -11.76 -12.07
CA TRP A 21 11.98 -12.58 -11.17
C TRP A 21 13.44 -12.19 -11.29
N PHE A 22 14.06 -11.95 -10.12
CA PHE A 22 15.44 -11.54 -10.00
C PHE A 22 16.18 -12.54 -9.10
N ASP A 23 16.98 -13.42 -9.69
CA ASP A 23 17.66 -14.50 -8.96
C ASP A 23 18.80 -13.98 -8.07
N HIS A 24 19.45 -12.89 -8.47
CA HIS A 24 20.55 -12.26 -7.75
C HIS A 24 20.31 -10.74 -7.63
N GLY A 25 20.46 -10.21 -6.41
CA GLY A 25 20.17 -8.81 -6.02
C GLY A 25 21.00 -7.71 -6.70
N GLU A 26 21.54 -7.96 -7.89
CA GLU A 26 22.23 -6.95 -8.72
C GLU A 26 21.27 -5.88 -9.25
N ILE A 27 19.97 -6.18 -9.23
CA ILE A 27 18.93 -5.29 -9.70
C ILE A 27 18.36 -4.47 -8.53
N MET A 28 18.79 -3.21 -8.48
CA MET A 28 18.30 -2.21 -7.54
C MET A 28 16.91 -1.73 -7.97
N LEU A 29 15.86 -2.28 -7.35
CA LEU A 29 14.49 -1.76 -7.51
C LEU A 29 14.36 -0.48 -6.69
N SER A 30 13.99 0.62 -7.35
CA SER A 30 13.80 1.93 -6.74
C SER A 30 12.46 2.53 -7.18
N ASP A 31 12.01 3.58 -6.47
CA ASP A 31 10.79 4.32 -6.83
C ASP A 31 10.81 4.79 -8.28
N MET A 32 11.94 5.32 -8.76
CA MET A 32 12.09 5.79 -10.14
C MET A 32 11.78 4.70 -11.17
N VAL A 33 12.18 3.45 -10.89
CA VAL A 33 11.92 2.32 -11.78
C VAL A 33 10.44 1.95 -11.74
N LEU A 34 9.85 1.88 -10.55
CA LEU A 34 8.43 1.52 -10.40
C LEU A 34 7.50 2.61 -10.93
N GLU A 35 7.84 3.89 -10.77
CA GLU A 35 7.19 5.02 -11.42
C GLU A 35 7.21 4.86 -12.93
N SER A 36 8.38 4.56 -13.49
CA SER A 36 8.52 4.33 -14.93
C SER A 36 7.69 3.12 -15.40
N PHE A 37 7.54 2.08 -14.58
CA PHE A 37 6.65 0.96 -14.88
C PHE A 37 5.18 1.35 -14.82
N ALA A 38 4.77 2.12 -13.81
CA ALA A 38 3.40 2.61 -13.68
C ALA A 38 3.01 3.49 -14.87
N GLU A 39 3.89 4.42 -15.27
CA GLU A 39 3.70 5.27 -16.45
C GLU A 39 3.74 4.47 -17.77
N ALA A 40 4.59 3.44 -17.84
CA ALA A 40 4.71 2.62 -19.03
C ALA A 40 3.49 1.72 -19.24
N TRP A 41 2.95 1.16 -18.17
CA TRP A 41 1.93 0.12 -18.22
C TRP A 41 0.67 0.61 -17.51
N PRO A 42 -0.29 1.22 -18.22
CA PRO A 42 -1.52 1.73 -17.60
C PRO A 42 -2.59 0.65 -17.36
N ALA A 43 -2.48 -0.51 -18.02
CA ALA A 43 -3.46 -1.60 -17.95
C ALA A 43 -3.08 -2.86 -17.12
N PRO A 44 -2.02 -2.90 -16.28
CA PRO A 44 -1.68 -4.10 -15.54
C PRO A 44 -2.78 -4.38 -14.51
N VAL A 45 -3.26 -5.61 -14.52
CA VAL A 45 -4.17 -6.19 -13.54
C VAL A 45 -3.37 -6.88 -12.42
N SER A 46 -2.26 -7.52 -12.78
CA SER A 46 -1.37 -8.19 -11.84
C SER A 46 0.08 -7.78 -12.08
N LEU A 47 0.77 -7.41 -10.99
CA LEU A 47 2.19 -7.09 -10.99
C LEU A 47 2.85 -7.85 -9.86
N ARG A 48 3.75 -8.77 -10.19
CA ARG A 48 4.52 -9.53 -9.21
C ARG A 48 6.00 -9.33 -9.44
N ILE A 49 6.69 -8.83 -8.43
CA ILE A 49 8.14 -8.69 -8.45
C ILE A 49 8.69 -9.56 -7.31
N CYS A 50 9.59 -10.49 -7.64
CA CYS A 50 10.20 -11.41 -6.70
C CYS A 50 11.73 -11.36 -6.78
N PHE A 51 12.39 -11.51 -5.63
CA PHE A 51 13.82 -11.75 -5.54
C PHE A 51 14.08 -13.16 -4.99
N GLY A 52 14.96 -13.91 -5.65
CA GLY A 52 15.32 -15.28 -5.24
C GLY A 52 16.25 -15.31 -4.03
N VAL A 53 17.25 -14.41 -3.99
CA VAL A 53 18.14 -14.24 -2.83
C VAL A 53 18.42 -12.75 -2.65
N LEU A 54 18.05 -12.24 -1.48
CA LEU A 54 18.40 -10.90 -1.07
C LEU A 54 19.76 -10.99 -0.39
N SER A 55 20.77 -10.33 -0.96
CA SER A 55 22.11 -10.35 -0.39
C SER A 55 22.05 -9.80 1.04
N HIS A 56 22.37 -10.63 2.02
CA HIS A 56 22.53 -10.21 3.40
C HIS A 56 23.69 -9.22 3.45
N SER A 57 23.39 -7.96 3.75
CA SER A 57 24.43 -7.02 4.14
C SER A 57 25.08 -7.51 5.43
N ASP A 58 26.41 -7.39 5.48
CA ASP A 58 27.28 -7.76 6.60
C ASP A 58 26.63 -7.39 7.96
N PRO A 59 26.50 -8.34 8.91
CA PRO A 59 25.87 -8.09 10.22
C PRO A 59 26.58 -7.03 11.07
N SER A 60 27.81 -6.64 10.70
CA SER A 60 28.58 -5.58 11.35
C SER A 60 28.33 -4.18 10.78
N ALA A 61 27.66 -4.07 9.63
CA ALA A 61 27.29 -2.81 8.99
C ALA A 61 25.83 -2.45 9.32
N PRO A 62 25.48 -1.16 9.46
CA PRO A 62 24.08 -0.76 9.49
C PRO A 62 23.40 -1.30 8.22
N PRO A 63 22.20 -1.89 8.31
CA PRO A 63 21.58 -2.54 7.18
C PRO A 63 21.36 -1.52 6.05
N VAL A 64 22.16 -1.66 4.98
CA VAL A 64 22.01 -0.85 3.77
C VAL A 64 20.96 -1.54 2.92
N TYR A 65 19.70 -1.12 3.08
CA TYR A 65 18.61 -1.61 2.25
C TYR A 65 18.74 -1.01 0.86
N LEU A 66 19.51 -1.69 0.00
CA LEU A 66 19.85 -1.21 -1.34
C LEU A 66 18.64 -1.13 -2.28
N ALA A 67 17.52 -1.83 -2.01
CA ALA A 67 16.28 -1.70 -2.77
C ALA A 67 15.25 -0.89 -1.99
N THR A 68 15.24 0.43 -2.20
CA THR A 68 14.33 1.37 -1.52
C THR A 68 13.16 1.70 -2.44
N VAL A 69 12.10 0.93 -2.27
CA VAL A 69 10.76 1.28 -2.74
C VAL A 69 10.02 1.88 -1.56
N THR A 70 9.39 3.03 -1.78
CA THR A 70 8.65 3.80 -0.78
C THR A 70 7.18 3.91 -1.19
N LEU A 71 6.36 4.62 -0.40
CA LEU A 71 4.97 4.90 -0.76
C LEU A 71 4.85 5.76 -2.01
N ARG A 72 5.92 6.45 -2.43
CA ARG A 72 5.97 7.19 -3.69
C ARG A 72 5.67 6.30 -4.91
N SER A 73 6.24 5.10 -4.96
CA SER A 73 5.90 4.13 -6.01
C SER A 73 4.43 3.71 -5.99
N PHE A 74 3.82 3.56 -4.81
CA PHE A 74 2.43 3.16 -4.66
C PHE A 74 1.49 4.26 -5.16
N ARG A 75 1.82 5.52 -4.89
CA ARG A 75 1.12 6.69 -5.45
C ARG A 75 1.18 6.69 -6.97
N ALA A 76 2.32 6.35 -7.56
CA ALA A 76 2.45 6.26 -9.01
C ALA A 76 1.57 5.15 -9.60
N PHE A 77 1.52 3.97 -8.99
CA PHE A 77 0.60 2.90 -9.40
C PHE A 77 -0.87 3.30 -9.24
N ALA A 78 -1.23 3.94 -8.12
CA ALA A 78 -2.59 4.43 -7.91
C ALA A 78 -3.01 5.44 -8.99
N ARG A 79 -2.09 6.30 -9.43
CA ARG A 79 -2.33 7.32 -10.46
C ARG A 79 -2.44 6.74 -11.87
N HIS A 80 -1.54 5.83 -12.23
CA HIS A 80 -1.39 5.39 -13.62
C HIS A 80 -2.03 4.04 -13.94
N CYS A 81 -2.29 3.19 -12.93
CA CYS A 81 -2.69 1.80 -13.12
C CYS A 81 -4.04 1.48 -12.47
N SER A 82 -5.12 2.15 -12.90
CA SER A 82 -6.47 1.99 -12.30
C SER A 82 -7.04 0.57 -12.35
N SER A 83 -6.50 -0.29 -13.22
CA SER A 83 -6.92 -1.70 -13.34
C SER A 83 -6.14 -2.65 -12.43
N LEU A 84 -5.14 -2.15 -11.69
CA LEU A 84 -4.27 -2.97 -10.87
C LEU A 84 -5.04 -3.58 -9.69
N GLN A 85 -4.88 -4.90 -9.49
CA GLN A 85 -5.62 -5.65 -8.47
C GLN A 85 -4.72 -6.38 -7.47
N SER A 86 -3.54 -6.81 -7.88
CA SER A 86 -2.68 -7.66 -7.05
C SER A 86 -1.20 -7.33 -7.21
N PRO A 87 -0.76 -6.12 -6.81
CA PRO A 87 0.66 -5.81 -6.67
C PRO A 87 1.27 -6.67 -5.57
N HIS A 88 2.37 -7.30 -5.93
CA HIS A 88 3.25 -8.02 -5.02
C HIS A 88 4.65 -7.43 -5.14
N ILE A 89 5.02 -6.65 -4.12
CA ILE A 89 6.23 -5.84 -4.09
C ILE A 89 7.22 -6.47 -3.10
N PRO A 90 8.49 -6.64 -3.47
CA PRO A 90 9.40 -7.41 -2.65
C PRO A 90 9.90 -6.66 -1.41
N HIS A 91 10.08 -5.35 -1.52
CA HIS A 91 10.59 -4.51 -0.43
C HIS A 91 9.76 -3.24 -0.35
N LEU A 92 9.49 -2.81 0.87
CA LEU A 92 8.95 -1.50 1.17
C LEU A 92 9.72 -0.91 2.35
N TYR A 93 10.23 0.30 2.17
CA TYR A 93 10.81 1.11 3.23
C TYR A 93 9.98 2.37 3.37
N VAL A 94 9.40 2.58 4.56
CA VAL A 94 8.56 3.73 4.85
C VAL A 94 9.18 4.52 6.00
N PRO A 95 9.93 5.59 5.70
CA PRO A 95 10.37 6.54 6.72
C PRO A 95 9.20 7.45 7.12
N VAL A 96 9.29 8.11 8.29
CA VAL A 96 8.19 8.95 8.81
C VAL A 96 7.82 10.07 7.85
N GLU A 97 8.81 10.63 7.15
CA GLU A 97 8.64 11.74 6.21
C GLU A 97 7.76 11.34 5.01
N ASP A 98 7.83 10.08 4.59
CA ASP A 98 7.05 9.57 3.45
C ASP A 98 5.55 9.42 3.79
N CYS A 99 5.23 9.25 5.08
CA CYS A 99 3.84 9.23 5.57
C CYS A 99 3.24 10.64 5.65
N ALA A 100 4.06 11.66 5.89
CA ALA A 100 3.66 13.05 6.07
C ALA A 100 3.56 13.83 4.75
N ASP A 101 4.01 13.23 3.64
CA ASP A 101 4.09 13.90 2.36
C ASP A 101 2.69 14.21 1.77
N ASP A 102 2.17 15.37 2.17
CA ASP A 102 1.03 16.08 1.57
C ASP A 102 1.54 17.09 0.51
N THR A 103 2.84 17.16 0.19
CA THR A 103 3.40 18.26 -0.63
C THR A 103 3.10 18.16 -2.13
N TYR A 104 2.61 17.00 -2.58
CA TYR A 104 2.05 16.81 -3.93
C TYR A 104 0.50 16.81 -3.96
N TRP A 105 -0.16 17.09 -2.83
CA TRP A 105 -1.62 16.94 -2.69
C TRP A 105 -2.33 18.25 -3.04
N ASP A 106 -2.68 18.46 -4.31
CA ASP A 106 -3.63 19.52 -4.70
C ASP A 106 -5.12 19.12 -4.48
N GLY A 107 -5.35 17.93 -3.91
CA GLY A 107 -6.69 17.39 -3.66
C GLY A 107 -7.43 16.90 -4.91
N SER A 108 -6.87 17.06 -6.12
CA SER A 108 -7.49 16.68 -7.39
C SER A 108 -7.19 15.23 -7.82
N GLU A 109 -6.14 14.62 -7.26
CA GLU A 109 -5.70 13.26 -7.60
C GLU A 109 -6.12 12.18 -6.60
N TYR A 110 -7.21 12.39 -5.86
CA TYR A 110 -7.92 11.21 -5.40
C TYR A 110 -8.46 10.49 -6.63
N VAL A 111 -7.80 9.42 -7.08
CA VAL A 111 -8.52 8.36 -7.79
C VAL A 111 -9.40 7.69 -6.74
N ARG A 112 -10.49 8.37 -6.34
CA ARG A 112 -11.47 7.92 -5.34
C ARG A 112 -12.01 6.53 -5.69
N ASP A 113 -11.88 6.16 -6.95
CA ASP A 113 -12.37 4.92 -7.52
C ASP A 113 -11.29 3.84 -7.67
N HIS A 114 -10.06 4.04 -7.19
CA HIS A 114 -9.03 2.99 -7.30
C HIS A 114 -9.38 1.84 -6.34
N GLN A 115 -9.98 0.79 -6.90
CA GLN A 115 -10.33 -0.42 -6.18
C GLN A 115 -9.16 -1.40 -6.22
N LEU A 116 -8.07 -1.10 -5.51
CA LEU A 116 -7.01 -2.08 -5.31
C LEU A 116 -7.51 -3.12 -4.31
N PRO A 117 -7.83 -4.36 -4.69
CA PRO A 117 -8.36 -5.33 -3.74
C PRO A 117 -7.27 -5.83 -2.80
N SER A 118 -6.09 -6.17 -3.31
CA SER A 118 -5.07 -6.82 -2.49
C SER A 118 -3.68 -6.27 -2.76
N LEU A 119 -2.88 -6.09 -1.71
CA LEU A 119 -1.48 -5.69 -1.80
C LEU A 119 -0.66 -6.64 -0.95
N ALA A 120 0.44 -7.14 -1.49
CA ALA A 120 1.41 -7.92 -0.73
C ALA A 120 2.79 -7.26 -0.81
N VAL A 121 3.44 -7.15 0.34
CA VAL A 121 4.82 -6.70 0.46
C VAL A 121 5.62 -7.79 1.16
N CYS A 122 6.68 -8.33 0.54
CA CYS A 122 7.44 -9.42 1.18
C CYS A 122 8.19 -8.95 2.42
N ARG A 123 8.91 -7.82 2.29
CA ARG A 123 9.72 -7.26 3.37
C ARG A 123 9.40 -5.79 3.57
N ALA A 124 8.79 -5.47 4.71
CA ALA A 124 8.41 -4.12 5.07
C ALA A 124 9.26 -3.61 6.24
N ILE A 125 9.84 -2.43 6.10
CA ILE A 125 10.51 -1.69 7.16
C ILE A 125 9.77 -0.37 7.31
N ILE A 126 9.00 -0.27 8.38
CA ILE A 126 8.08 0.84 8.59
C ILE A 126 8.47 1.49 9.92
N GLN A 127 8.87 2.75 9.88
CA GLN A 127 9.27 3.47 11.09
C GLN A 127 8.08 3.78 12.00
N ASP A 128 6.93 4.13 11.41
CA ASP A 128 5.67 4.34 12.12
C ASP A 128 4.52 3.63 11.40
N VAL A 129 4.06 2.54 12.00
CA VAL A 129 3.01 1.66 11.46
C VAL A 129 1.68 2.39 11.31
N ARG A 130 1.32 3.28 12.24
CA ARG A 130 0.03 3.98 12.22
C ARG A 130 0.01 5.06 11.16
N TRP A 131 1.09 5.82 11.06
CA TRP A 131 1.25 6.84 10.03
C TRP A 131 1.29 6.21 8.64
N CYS A 132 2.01 5.08 8.49
CA CYS A 132 2.02 4.33 7.24
C CYS A 132 0.63 3.81 6.88
N ALA A 133 -0.12 3.25 7.84
CA ALA A 133 -1.49 2.77 7.60
C ALA A 133 -2.41 3.92 7.18
N SER A 134 -2.32 5.08 7.83
CA SER A 134 -3.08 6.28 7.43
C SER A 134 -2.72 6.75 6.02
N ALA A 135 -1.42 6.79 5.67
CA ALA A 135 -0.96 7.14 4.33
C ALA A 135 -1.45 6.12 3.29
N LEU A 136 -1.37 4.83 3.58
CA LEU A 136 -1.83 3.77 2.68
C LEU A 136 -3.35 3.80 2.50
N HIS A 137 -4.13 4.12 3.54
CA HIS A 137 -5.57 4.34 3.44
C HIS A 137 -5.91 5.49 2.49
N ARG A 138 -5.12 6.57 2.50
CA ARG A 138 -5.32 7.69 1.57
C ARG A 138 -4.99 7.30 0.12
N ILE A 139 -3.99 6.45 -0.10
CA ILE A 139 -3.59 5.98 -1.43
C ILE A 139 -4.59 4.93 -1.98
N PHE A 140 -5.00 3.98 -1.14
CA PHE A 140 -5.90 2.87 -1.49
C PHE A 140 -7.02 2.75 -0.44
N PRO A 141 -8.06 3.60 -0.51
CA PRO A 141 -9.11 3.64 0.51
C PRO A 141 -9.93 2.35 0.59
N HIS A 142 -10.00 1.60 -0.52
CA HIS A 142 -10.76 0.36 -0.65
C HIS A 142 -9.90 -0.90 -0.60
N LEU A 143 -8.69 -0.82 -0.03
CA LEU A 143 -7.83 -1.99 0.11
C LEU A 143 -8.51 -3.06 0.96
N ASP A 144 -8.73 -4.26 0.39
CA ASP A 144 -9.21 -5.41 1.15
C ASP A 144 -8.04 -6.00 1.97
N ILE A 145 -8.15 -5.78 3.27
CA ILE A 145 -7.16 -6.19 4.26
C ILE A 145 -7.11 -7.71 4.37
N GLY A 146 -8.27 -8.38 4.31
CA GLY A 146 -8.35 -9.83 4.30
C GLY A 146 -7.65 -10.42 3.08
N GLY A 147 -7.96 -9.90 1.90
CA GLY A 147 -7.29 -10.26 0.64
C GLY A 147 -5.78 -10.01 0.65
N SER A 148 -5.34 -8.91 1.26
CA SER A 148 -3.92 -8.56 1.41
C SER A 148 -3.17 -9.50 2.38
N ARG A 149 -3.79 -9.87 3.51
CA ARG A 149 -3.25 -10.89 4.44
C ARG A 149 -3.13 -12.24 3.75
N ASP A 150 -4.18 -12.66 3.04
CA ASP A 150 -4.23 -13.90 2.28
C ASP A 150 -3.14 -13.97 1.21
N LEU A 151 -2.99 -12.90 0.43
CA LEU A 151 -1.98 -12.81 -0.63
C LEU A 151 -0.57 -12.89 -0.04
N TYR A 152 -0.32 -12.22 1.10
CA TYR A 152 0.94 -12.32 1.82
C TYR A 152 1.24 -13.75 2.27
N VAL A 153 0.30 -14.39 3.00
CA VAL A 153 0.48 -15.76 3.52
C VAL A 153 0.74 -16.76 2.41
N ARG A 154 -0.01 -16.69 1.29
CA ARG A 154 0.20 -17.58 0.14
C ARG A 154 1.57 -17.39 -0.48
N SER A 155 2.06 -16.14 -0.56
CA SER A 155 3.35 -15.83 -1.18
C SER A 155 4.55 -16.29 -0.35
N HIS A 156 4.37 -16.49 0.96
CA HIS A 156 5.42 -16.95 1.87
C HIS A 156 5.28 -18.45 2.23
N ARG A 157 4.26 -19.13 1.71
CA ARG A 157 4.05 -20.56 1.93
C ARG A 157 5.01 -21.37 1.04
N GLY A 158 6.18 -21.73 1.58
CA GLY A 158 7.14 -22.62 0.91
C GLY A 158 8.57 -22.08 0.76
N HIS A 159 8.86 -20.88 1.26
CA HIS A 159 10.24 -20.41 1.35
C HIS A 159 10.87 -20.84 2.68
N ASN A 160 11.86 -21.74 2.60
CA ASN A 160 12.76 -22.13 3.72
C ASN A 160 13.80 -21.02 3.96
N SER A 161 13.38 -19.78 4.06
CA SER A 161 14.23 -18.65 4.43
C SER A 161 14.44 -18.61 5.95
N ASP A 162 15.47 -17.88 6.35
CA ASP A 162 15.94 -17.77 7.73
C ASP A 162 14.80 -17.32 8.66
N VAL A 163 14.26 -18.27 9.44
CA VAL A 163 12.92 -18.22 10.04
C VAL A 163 12.72 -16.99 10.94
N ARG A 164 13.79 -16.40 11.49
CA ARG A 164 13.72 -15.26 12.41
C ARG A 164 13.58 -13.90 11.74
N GLU A 165 14.27 -13.64 10.63
CA GLU A 165 14.21 -12.32 9.99
C GLU A 165 12.86 -12.11 9.29
N ASP A 166 12.37 -13.14 8.59
CA ASP A 166 11.08 -13.08 7.91
C ASP A 166 9.91 -12.96 8.89
N GLN A 167 10.05 -13.44 10.14
CA GLN A 167 9.06 -13.21 11.21
C GLN A 167 8.94 -11.73 11.58
N VAL A 168 10.06 -10.99 11.62
CA VAL A 168 10.03 -9.56 11.95
C VAL A 168 9.33 -8.78 10.85
N PHE A 169 9.67 -9.04 9.59
CA PHE A 169 9.01 -8.40 8.44
C PHE A 169 7.53 -8.77 8.34
N SER A 170 7.18 -10.04 8.62
CA SER A 170 5.80 -10.49 8.72
C SER A 170 5.04 -9.70 9.79
N ALA A 171 5.59 -9.58 10.98
CA ALA A 171 4.96 -8.87 12.09
C ALA A 171 4.75 -7.38 11.77
N ILE A 172 5.72 -6.73 11.13
CA ILE A 172 5.62 -5.32 10.72
C ILE A 172 4.53 -5.14 9.67
N TRP A 173 4.52 -5.96 8.60
CA TRP A 173 3.53 -5.84 7.53
C TRP A 173 2.11 -6.16 8.03
N LEU A 174 1.94 -7.26 8.77
CA LEU A 174 0.65 -7.65 9.33
C LEU A 174 0.15 -6.63 10.36
N GLY A 175 1.02 -6.10 11.22
CA GLY A 175 0.67 -5.04 12.16
C GLY A 175 0.24 -3.73 11.47
N MET A 176 0.79 -3.43 10.28
CA MET A 176 0.32 -2.31 9.45
C MET A 176 -1.07 -2.57 8.88
N LEU A 177 -1.33 -3.78 8.39
CA LEU A 177 -2.67 -4.16 7.94
C LEU A 177 -3.71 -4.11 9.07
N ASP A 178 -3.35 -4.53 10.29
CA ASP A 178 -4.21 -4.40 11.48
C ASP A 178 -4.51 -2.92 11.81
N ALA A 179 -3.48 -2.05 11.73
CA ALA A 179 -3.67 -0.62 11.94
C ALA A 179 -4.57 0.00 10.85
N LEU A 180 -4.46 -0.46 9.61
CA LEU A 180 -5.30 -0.03 8.48
C LEU A 180 -6.77 -0.39 8.69
N GLU A 181 -7.05 -1.55 9.28
CA GLU A 181 -8.41 -2.02 9.57
C GLU A 181 -9.13 -1.07 10.52
N GLY A 182 -8.41 -0.52 11.49
CA GLY A 182 -8.91 0.50 12.40
C GLY A 182 -9.37 1.80 11.71
N TYR A 183 -8.84 2.13 10.53
CA TYR A 183 -9.27 3.30 9.75
C TYR A 183 -10.49 3.04 8.85
N GLN A 184 -10.78 1.78 8.52
CA GLN A 184 -11.91 1.41 7.67
C GLN A 184 -13.20 1.17 8.46
N ILE A 185 -13.11 0.90 9.76
CA ILE A 185 -14.28 0.73 10.64
C ILE A 185 -14.85 2.12 10.97
N PRO A 186 -16.09 2.44 10.57
CA PRO A 186 -16.72 3.70 10.96
C PRO A 186 -16.79 3.79 12.48
N PRO A 187 -16.58 4.97 13.09
CA PRO A 187 -16.82 5.11 14.52
C PRO A 187 -18.27 4.70 14.83
N PRO A 188 -18.51 4.01 15.97
CA PRO A 188 -19.86 3.65 16.36
C PRO A 188 -20.69 4.93 16.38
N LYS A 189 -21.85 4.92 15.70
CA LYS A 189 -22.80 6.01 15.79
C LYS A 189 -23.12 6.19 17.26
N SER A 190 -22.71 7.31 17.84
CA SER A 190 -23.14 7.69 19.17
C SER A 190 -24.65 7.90 19.09
N ASP A 191 -25.43 7.01 19.70
CA ASP A 191 -26.86 7.21 19.94
C ASP A 191 -27.01 8.38 20.91
N ALA A 192 -26.94 9.59 20.37
CA ALA A 192 -27.20 10.83 21.05
C ALA A 192 -28.29 11.60 20.28
N GLU A 193 -29.40 10.92 19.99
CA GLU A 193 -30.67 11.62 19.85
C GLU A 193 -31.21 11.83 21.27
N GLY A 194 -30.87 13.00 21.80
CA GLY A 194 -31.48 13.52 23.00
C GLY A 194 -32.99 13.65 22.80
N THR A 195 -33.75 13.00 23.67
CA THR A 195 -35.16 13.25 23.90
C THR A 195 -35.32 14.69 24.38
N SER A 196 -35.49 15.63 23.45
CA SER A 196 -36.01 16.96 23.72
C SER A 196 -37.49 16.93 23.38
N THR A 197 -38.30 16.57 24.39
CA THR A 197 -39.75 16.74 24.35
C THR A 197 -40.04 18.24 24.41
N PHE A 198 -40.28 18.84 23.24
CA PHE A 198 -40.80 20.19 23.10
C PHE A 198 -42.34 20.10 23.17
N ASP A 199 -42.92 20.20 24.36
CA ASP A 199 -44.36 20.43 24.52
C ASP A 199 -44.65 21.91 24.24
N GLY A 200 -45.29 22.19 23.12
CA GLY A 200 -45.57 23.55 22.68
C GLY A 200 -46.75 23.63 21.72
N GLU A 201 -47.95 23.33 22.20
CA GLU A 201 -49.27 23.64 21.59
C GLU A 201 -50.30 23.60 22.74
N GLN A 202 -51.27 24.50 22.95
CA GLN A 202 -51.93 25.48 22.11
C GLN A 202 -52.56 26.59 22.98
N SER A 203 -52.49 27.82 22.49
CA SER A 203 -53.23 28.98 23.01
C SER A 203 -54.62 29.00 22.37
N GLU A 204 -55.66 28.68 23.14
CA GLU A 204 -57.05 28.82 22.70
C GLU A 204 -57.45 30.30 22.63
N ARG A 205 -57.75 30.74 21.40
CA ARG A 205 -58.45 31.97 21.08
C ARG A 205 -59.94 31.70 21.33
N SER A 206 -60.51 32.33 22.36
CA SER A 206 -61.97 32.44 22.52
C SER A 206 -62.36 33.90 22.42
N GLY A 207 -63.21 34.19 21.44
CA GLY A 207 -63.84 35.49 21.24
C GLY A 207 -65.15 35.29 20.50
N ILE A 208 -66.24 35.23 21.27
CA ILE A 208 -67.54 35.90 21.04
C ILE A 208 -68.09 36.24 22.43
#